data_AF-A0A2U9P4U0-F1
#
_entry.id   AF-A0A2U9P4U0-F1
#
_cell.length_a   1.000
_cell.length_b   1.000
_cell.length_c   1.000
_cell.angle_alpha   90.00
_cell.angle_beta   90.00
_cell.angle_gamma   90.00
#
_symmetry.space_group_name_H-M   'P 1'
#
loop_
_entity.id
_entity.type
_entity.pdbx_description
1 polymer ?
#
loop_
_entity_poly.entity_id
_entity_poly.type
_entity_poly.pdbx_seq_one_letter_code
_entity_poly.pdbx_strand_id
1 'polypeptide(L)' 'MTRREVRCLGPYGGEVEDTGCGEPARFELVRHRRPPLHLCPVHLGPALLLADGVLWPPEIRLIA' A
#
# COMPACT_ATOMS: atom_id res chain seq x y z
N MET A 1 0.44 22.18 -11.19
CA MET A 1 0.59 21.55 -9.86
C MET A 1 1.04 20.12 -10.09
N THR A 2 2.33 19.83 -9.93
CA THR A 2 2.85 18.46 -10.05
C THR A 2 2.35 17.67 -8.85
N ARG A 3 1.36 16.81 -9.08
CA ARG A 3 0.87 15.86 -8.09
C ARG A 3 2.03 14.91 -7.78
N ARG A 4 2.54 14.93 -6.55
CA ARG A 4 3.58 13.99 -6.13
C ARG A 4 2.96 12.61 -6.13
N GLU A 5 3.24 11.81 -7.16
CA GLU A 5 2.67 10.47 -7.31
C GLU A 5 3.14 9.58 -6.15
N VAL A 6 2.18 9.11 -5.36
CA VAL A 6 2.44 8.19 -4.26
C VAL A 6 2.76 6.84 -4.88
N ARG A 7 3.95 6.32 -4.57
CA ARG A 7 4.41 5.05 -5.09
C ARG A 7 3.83 3.90 -4.28
N CYS A 8 3.50 2.81 -4.97
CA CYS A 8 3.15 1.57 -4.30
C CYS A 8 4.38 0.98 -3.60
N LEU A 9 4.22 0.56 -2.34
CA LEU A 9 5.28 0.01 -1.50
C LEU A 9 5.24 -1.55 -1.46
N GLY A 10 4.53 -2.14 -2.41
CA GLY A 10 4.43 -3.59 -2.55
C GLY A 10 3.73 -4.28 -1.37
N PRO A 11 3.66 -5.62 -1.39
CA PRO A 11 2.85 -6.38 -0.44
C PRO A 11 3.40 -6.37 0.99
N TYR A 12 4.70 -6.10 1.17
CA TYR A 12 5.35 -6.07 2.50
C TYR A 12 5.51 -4.65 3.06
N GLY A 13 5.37 -3.61 2.21
CA GLY A 13 5.49 -2.22 2.60
C GLY A 13 6.90 -1.66 2.68
N GLY A 14 7.76 -2.05 1.74
CA GLY A 14 9.12 -1.54 1.55
C GLY A 14 9.38 -1.14 0.10
N GLU A 15 10.60 -0.70 -0.23
CA GLU A 15 10.99 -0.49 -1.62
C GLU A 15 11.01 -1.85 -2.34
N VAL A 16 10.05 -2.06 -3.24
CA VAL A 16 9.98 -3.28 -4.05
C VAL A 16 10.90 -3.13 -5.25
N GLU A 17 11.89 -4.02 -5.36
CA GLU A 17 12.54 -4.29 -6.64
C GLU A 17 11.55 -5.05 -7.54
N ASP A 18 10.82 -4.28 -8.34
CA ASP A 18 10.20 -4.66 -9.61
C ASP A 18 9.36 -5.96 -9.67
N THR A 19 8.64 -6.30 -8.59
CA THR A 19 7.62 -7.36 -8.65
C THR A 19 6.33 -6.81 -9.25
N GLY A 20 6.29 -6.61 -10.57
CA GLY A 20 5.06 -6.25 -11.31
C GLY A 20 4.40 -4.93 -10.89
N CYS A 21 5.16 -4.04 -10.24
CA CYS A 21 4.67 -2.79 -9.69
C CYS A 21 4.89 -1.64 -10.68
N GLY A 22 4.00 -1.52 -11.69
CA GLY A 22 4.04 -0.43 -12.67
C GLY A 22 3.02 0.69 -12.44
N GLU A 23 2.07 0.50 -11.51
CA GLU A 23 0.95 1.42 -11.29
C GLU A 23 1.15 2.33 -10.06
N PRO A 24 0.72 3.60 -10.12
CA PRO A 24 0.71 4.48 -8.95
C PRO A 24 -0.20 3.91 -7.85
N ALA A 25 0.17 4.17 -6.59
CA ALA A 25 -0.67 3.77 -5.47
C ALA A 25 -1.99 4.56 -5.49
N ARG A 26 -3.08 3.85 -5.17
CA ARG A 26 -4.43 4.44 -5.05
C ARG A 26 -5.11 4.07 -3.75
N PHE A 27 -4.51 3.20 -2.95
CA PHE A 27 -5.05 2.78 -1.67
C PHE A 27 -4.07 3.13 -0.56
N GLU A 28 -4.62 3.49 0.58
CA GLU A 28 -3.92 3.58 1.85
C GLU A 28 -4.50 2.52 2.79
N LEU A 29 -3.62 1.68 3.33
CA LEU A 29 -3.92 0.65 4.32
C LEU A 29 -3.35 1.07 5.67
N VAL A 30 -4.21 1.23 6.68
CA VAL A 30 -3.78 1.65 8.02
C VAL A 30 -3.11 0.49 8.75
N ARG A 31 -2.06 0.80 9.52
CA ARG A 31 -1.28 -0.18 10.28
C ARG A 31 -1.06 0.27 11.74
N HIS A 32 -1.10 -0.67 12.67
CA HIS A 32 -0.82 -0.44 14.09
C HIS A 32 0.65 -0.06 14.30
N ARG A 33 0.88 1.11 14.91
CA ARG A 33 2.23 1.62 15.25
C ARG A 33 3.19 1.67 14.05
N ARG A 34 2.68 1.79 12.83
CA ARG A 34 3.46 1.94 11.60
C ARG A 34 2.82 3.00 10.70
N PRO A 35 3.58 3.66 9.82
CA PRO A 35 3.00 4.53 8.81
C PRO A 35 1.98 3.79 7.93
N PRO A 36 0.95 4.46 7.42
CA PRO A 36 0.05 3.85 6.45
C PRO A 36 0.80 3.30 5.24
N LEU A 37 0.29 2.21 4.68
CA LEU A 37 0.89 1.52 3.56
C LEU A 37 0.17 1.90 2.26
N HIS A 38 0.88 2.51 1.32
CA HIS A 38 0.34 2.91 0.03
C HIS A 38 0.47 1.80 -1.01
N LEU A 39 -0.64 1.42 -1.64
CA LEU A 39 -0.75 0.23 -2.48
C LEU A 39 -1.49 0.52 -3.78
N CYS A 40 -1.04 -0.13 -4.86
CA CYS A 40 -1.83 -0.25 -6.08
C CYS A 40 -2.88 -1.37 -5.92
N PRO A 41 -3.89 -1.46 -6.81
CA PRO A 41 -4.91 -2.50 -6.75
C PRO A 41 -4.34 -3.93 -6.72
N VAL A 42 -3.25 -4.18 -7.44
CA VAL A 42 -2.60 -5.50 -7.52
C VAL A 42 -2.04 -5.96 -6.17
N HIS A 43 -1.45 -5.04 -5.41
CA HIS A 43 -0.79 -5.36 -4.14
C HIS A 43 -1.68 -5.20 -2.91
N LEU A 44 -2.91 -4.67 -3.05
CA LEU A 44 -3.84 -4.52 -1.92
C LEU A 44 -4.18 -5.87 -1.26
N GLY A 45 -4.61 -6.85 -2.05
CA GLY A 45 -4.95 -8.19 -1.53
C GLY A 45 -3.79 -8.87 -0.82
N PRO A 46 -2.63 -9.04 -1.48
CA PRO A 46 -1.43 -9.59 -0.85
C PRO A 46 -1.01 -8.86 0.43
N ALA A 47 -1.06 -7.53 0.46
CA ALA A 47 -0.67 -6.76 1.65
C ALA A 47 -1.58 -6.98 2.85
N LEU A 48 -2.88 -7.23 2.65
CA LEU A 48 -3.79 -7.58 3.74
C LEU A 48 -3.37 -8.87 4.47
N LEU A 49 -2.60 -9.74 3.79
CA LEU A 49 -2.13 -11.02 4.33
C LEU A 49 -0.67 -10.94 4.81
N LEU A 50 0.17 -10.14 4.15
CA LEU A 50 1.62 -10.19 4.30
C LEU A 50 2.22 -8.96 5.00
N ALA A 51 1.53 -7.83 5.00
CA ALA A 51 2.06 -6.62 5.60
C ALA A 51 1.93 -6.66 7.12
N ASP A 52 3.00 -6.30 7.81
CA ASP A 52 3.03 -6.24 9.26
C ASP A 52 2.07 -5.18 9.82
N GLY A 53 1.36 -5.55 10.89
CA GLY A 53 0.58 -4.59 11.68
C GLY A 53 -0.69 -4.11 11.01
N VAL A 54 -1.16 -4.76 9.94
CA VAL A 54 -2.50 -4.51 9.39
C VAL A 54 -3.57 -4.72 10.47
N LEU A 55 -4.51 -3.78 10.57
CA LEU A 55 -5.59 -3.84 11.55
C LEU A 55 -6.62 -4.92 11.20
N TRP A 56 -7.32 -5.43 12.22
CA TRP A 56 -8.51 -6.27 12.04
C TRP A 56 -9.70 -5.68 12.83
N PRO A 57 -10.80 -5.28 12.15
CA PRO A 57 -11.01 -5.30 10.71
C PRO A 57 -10.04 -4.36 9.96
N PRO A 58 -9.71 -4.63 8.68
CA PRO A 58 -8.80 -3.80 7.92
C PRO A 58 -9.41 -2.43 7.61
N GLU A 59 -8.64 -1.38 7.84
CA GLU A 59 -9.00 -0.01 7.47
C GLU A 59 -8.30 0.37 6.16
N ILE A 60 -9.08 0.45 5.09
CA ILE A 60 -8.61 0.73 3.73
C ILE A 60 -9.28 2.01 3.23
N ARG A 61 -8.50 2.93 2.66
CA ARG A 61 -8.99 4.16 2.05
C ARG A 61 -8.57 4.22 0.59
N LEU A 62 -9.51 4.57 -0.29
CA LEU A 62 -9.17 5.01 -1.65
C LEU A 62 -8.60 6.44 -1.54
N ILE A 63 -7.38 6.63 -2.02
CA ILE A 63 -6.68 7.91 -2.08
C ILE A 63 -6.57 8.35 -3.54
N ALA A 64 -6.55 9.67 -3.72
CA ALA A 64 -6.63 10.28 -5.03
C ALA A 64 -5.24 10.43 -5.66
#